data_AF-A0A929YUS1-F1
#
_entry.id   AF-A0A929YUS1-F1
#
_cell.length_a   1.000
_cell.length_b   1.000
_cell.length_c   1.000
_cell.angle_alpha   90.00
_cell.angle_beta   90.00
_cell.angle_gamma   90.00
#
_symmetry.space_group_name_H-M   'P 1'
#
loop_
_entity.id
_entity.type
_entity.pdbx_description
1 polymer ?
#
loop_
_entity_poly.entity_id
_entity_poly.type
_entity_poly.pdbx_seq_one_letter_code
_entity_poly.pdbx_strand_id
1 'polypeptide(L)'
;MIDLVRFILRGHKWSILLILLLGLGTVVTNLAFIWLSKNVIDIASHQRGGSIHTFSFALVLTLALQVLCRVASVRLSNYTGAKMSNDVQSKVFSHLLYTRWSSLGRIHSGDLVVRMLKDTETLVTFFVSSLPTALIALAQLIGALLLLYYFSPTLALILGIGMPLLALFSKFYYKRMRRYTDEMKQTESVITAHVQETLMNQTVIRTFERQGAAIDHLHMRQGQYLRAVGRQTVV
;
A
#
# COMPACT_ATOMS: atom_id res chain seq x y z
N MET A 1 -5.13 9.29 -21.27
CA MET A 1 -4.81 8.48 -20.06
C MET A 1 -4.22 7.11 -20.42
N ILE A 2 -4.86 6.31 -21.29
CA ILE A 2 -4.38 4.97 -21.68
C ILE A 2 -3.01 5.03 -22.39
N ASP A 3 -2.74 6.06 -23.19
CA ASP A 3 -1.43 6.23 -23.84
C ASP A 3 -0.29 6.61 -22.88
N LEU A 4 -0.63 7.29 -21.76
CA LEU A 4 0.32 7.60 -20.69
C LEU A 4 0.73 6.30 -19.98
N VAL A 5 -0.24 5.45 -19.65
CA VAL A 5 -0.02 4.13 -19.04
C VAL A 5 0.79 3.22 -19.96
N ARG A 6 0.48 3.20 -21.27
CA ARG A 6 1.20 2.39 -22.25
C ARG A 6 2.65 2.87 -22.46
N PHE A 7 2.90 4.18 -22.36
CA PHE A 7 4.25 4.74 -22.40
C PHE A 7 5.06 4.38 -21.15
N ILE A 8 4.45 4.50 -19.96
CA ILE A 8 5.02 4.08 -18.68
C ILE A 8 5.48 2.61 -18.75
N LEU A 9 4.59 1.73 -19.21
CA LEU A 9 4.85 0.30 -19.36
C LEU A 9 5.94 0.00 -20.40
N ARG A 10 5.99 0.71 -21.54
CA ARG A 10 7.00 0.45 -22.58
C ARG A 10 8.42 0.85 -22.17
N GLY A 11 8.59 1.94 -21.42
CA GLY A 11 9.91 2.42 -20.98
C GLY A 11 10.50 1.62 -19.82
N HIS A 12 9.67 1.18 -18.87
CA HIS A 12 10.13 0.59 -17.60
C HIS A 12 9.76 -0.88 -17.40
N LYS A 13 9.23 -1.58 -18.41
CA LYS A 13 8.89 -3.02 -18.32
C LYS A 13 10.02 -3.90 -17.80
N TRP A 14 11.27 -3.61 -18.20
CA TRP A 14 12.43 -4.39 -17.77
C TRP A 14 12.76 -4.17 -16.29
N SER A 15 12.63 -2.94 -15.80
CA SER A 15 12.82 -2.63 -14.38
C SER A 15 11.73 -3.27 -13.52
N ILE A 16 10.46 -3.25 -13.98
CA ILE A 16 9.35 -3.91 -13.29
C ILE A 16 9.56 -5.44 -13.27
N LEU A 17 9.99 -6.02 -14.40
CA LEU A 17 10.31 -7.45 -14.49
C LEU A 17 11.46 -7.83 -13.54
N LEU A 18 12.51 -7.02 -13.47
CA LEU A 18 13.61 -7.24 -12.53
C LEU A 18 13.15 -7.17 -11.07
N ILE A 19 12.29 -6.19 -10.71
CA ILE A 19 11.71 -6.10 -9.36
C ILE A 19 10.91 -7.36 -9.03
N LEU A 20 10.09 -7.83 -9.98
CA LEU A 20 9.31 -9.05 -9.82
C LEU A 20 10.20 -10.28 -9.67
N LEU A 21 11.25 -10.42 -10.47
CA LEU A 21 12.18 -11.55 -10.42
C LEU A 21 12.95 -11.57 -9.09
N LEU A 22 13.48 -10.42 -8.65
CA LEU A 22 14.12 -10.27 -7.34
C LEU A 22 13.15 -10.59 -6.19
N GLY A 23 11.89 -10.16 -6.35
CA GLY A 23 10.80 -10.48 -5.43
C GLY A 23 10.46 -11.97 -5.38
N LEU A 24 10.45 -12.67 -6.52
CA LEU A 24 10.30 -14.13 -6.51
C LEU A 24 11.51 -14.81 -5.88
N GLY A 25 12.72 -14.26 -6.05
CA GLY A 25 13.92 -14.72 -5.35
C GLY A 25 13.81 -14.60 -3.82
N THR A 26 13.18 -13.54 -3.30
CA THR A 26 12.90 -13.44 -1.85
C THR A 26 11.91 -14.51 -1.39
N VAL A 27 10.93 -14.88 -2.22
CA VAL A 27 10.02 -15.99 -1.92
C VAL A 27 10.76 -17.31 -1.81
N VAL A 28 11.61 -17.63 -2.79
CA VAL A 28 12.40 -18.87 -2.81
C VAL A 28 13.30 -18.95 -1.58
N THR A 29 13.98 -17.86 -1.22
CA THR A 29 14.84 -17.83 -0.02
C THR A 29 14.05 -17.96 1.28
N ASN A 30 12.86 -17.34 1.38
CA ASN A 30 11.97 -17.52 2.52
C ASN A 30 11.53 -18.98 2.68
N LEU A 31 11.13 -19.62 1.58
CA LEU A 31 10.71 -21.03 1.58
C LEU A 31 11.87 -21.98 1.90
N ALA A 32 13.06 -21.71 1.35
CA ALA A 32 14.28 -22.44 1.66
C ALA A 32 14.63 -22.34 3.15
N PHE A 33 14.47 -21.16 3.75
CA PHE A 33 14.66 -20.97 5.19
C PHE A 33 13.71 -21.81 6.02
N ILE A 34 12.40 -21.84 5.67
CA ILE A 34 11.41 -22.68 6.36
C ILE A 34 11.78 -24.16 6.26
N TRP A 35 12.18 -24.61 5.06
CA TRP A 35 12.59 -25.99 4.84
C TRP A 35 13.86 -26.37 5.61
N LEU A 36 14.88 -25.50 5.60
CA LEU A 36 16.11 -25.72 6.37
C LEU A 36 15.85 -25.74 7.87
N SER A 37 15.03 -24.81 8.38
CA SER A 37 14.64 -24.75 9.79
C SER A 37 13.97 -26.06 10.24
N LYS A 38 13.06 -26.60 9.42
CA LYS A 38 12.46 -27.91 9.69
C LYS A 38 13.51 -29.01 9.79
N ASN A 39 14.42 -29.11 8.82
CA ASN A 39 15.47 -30.15 8.84
C ASN A 39 16.38 -30.03 10.07
N VAL A 40 16.71 -28.81 10.50
CA VAL A 40 17.49 -28.58 11.73
C VAL A 40 16.75 -29.09 12.97
N ILE A 41 15.43 -28.82 13.06
CA ILE A 41 14.59 -29.29 14.18
C ILE A 41 14.47 -30.83 14.16
N ASP A 42 14.29 -31.43 12.98
CA ASP A 42 14.19 -32.89 12.82
C ASP A 42 15.51 -33.61 13.18
N ILE A 43 16.67 -32.99 12.91
CA ILE A 43 17.99 -33.51 13.31
C ILE A 43 18.21 -33.33 14.83
N ALA A 44 17.87 -32.17 15.39
CA ALA A 44 18.00 -31.90 16.83
C ALA A 44 17.12 -32.84 17.68
N SER A 45 15.96 -33.25 17.16
CA SER A 45 15.05 -34.22 17.78
C SER A 45 15.45 -35.70 17.60
N HIS A 46 16.67 -35.98 17.12
CA HIS A 46 17.29 -37.32 17.03
C HIS A 46 16.62 -38.31 16.04
N GLN A 47 15.87 -37.85 15.03
CA GLN A 47 15.27 -38.74 14.02
C GLN A 47 16.14 -39.01 12.78
N ARG A 48 17.20 -38.23 12.53
CA ARG A 48 18.15 -38.46 11.42
C ARG A 48 19.59 -38.12 11.82
N GLY A 49 20.53 -39.01 11.47
CA GLY A 49 21.96 -38.73 11.58
C GLY A 49 22.42 -37.75 10.50
N GLY A 50 22.96 -36.60 10.91
CA GLY A 50 23.51 -35.58 10.02
C GLY A 50 24.31 -34.53 10.81
N SER A 51 25.34 -33.95 10.21
CA SER A 51 26.20 -32.96 10.88
C SER A 51 25.46 -31.64 11.08
N ILE A 52 25.19 -31.29 12.35
CA ILE A 52 24.45 -30.09 12.77
C ILE A 52 25.13 -28.81 12.25
N HIS A 53 26.47 -28.79 12.20
CA HIS A 53 27.24 -27.62 11.80
C HIS A 53 26.98 -27.18 10.34
N THR A 54 26.81 -28.13 9.41
CA THR A 54 26.56 -27.82 8.00
C THR A 54 25.19 -27.16 7.80
N PHE A 55 24.16 -27.65 8.50
CA PHE A 55 22.81 -27.08 8.41
C PHE A 55 22.68 -25.74 9.14
N SER A 56 23.35 -25.57 10.29
CA SER A 56 23.43 -24.27 10.96
C SER A 56 24.11 -23.22 10.09
N PHE A 57 25.22 -23.57 9.42
CA PHE A 57 25.89 -22.66 8.48
C PHE A 57 25.01 -22.32 7.27
N ALA A 58 24.32 -23.32 6.69
CA ALA A 58 23.38 -23.12 5.59
C ALA A 58 22.20 -22.20 5.98
N LEU A 59 21.72 -22.29 7.21
CA LEU A 59 20.65 -21.44 7.73
C LEU A 59 21.11 -19.98 7.85
N VAL A 60 22.30 -19.74 8.43
CA VAL A 60 22.89 -18.40 8.52
C VAL A 60 23.14 -17.81 7.14
N LEU A 61 23.66 -18.61 6.19
CA LEU A 61 23.86 -18.18 4.80
C LEU A 61 22.54 -17.80 4.12
N THR A 62 21.49 -18.57 4.34
CA THR A 62 20.16 -18.29 3.78
C THR A 62 19.57 -17.01 4.37
N LEU A 63 19.72 -16.76 5.67
CA LEU A 63 19.32 -15.51 6.31
C LEU A 63 20.07 -14.30 5.73
N ALA A 64 21.39 -14.43 5.54
CA ALA A 64 22.18 -13.37 4.92
C ALA A 64 21.72 -13.09 3.49
N LEU A 65 21.48 -14.13 2.70
CA LEU A 65 20.98 -14.02 1.32
C LEU A 65 19.58 -13.37 1.28
N GLN A 66 18.69 -13.73 2.21
CA GLN A 66 17.36 -13.15 2.33
C GLN A 66 17.42 -11.64 2.58
N VAL A 67 18.28 -11.19 3.50
CA VAL A 67 18.49 -9.77 3.79
C VAL A 67 19.04 -9.05 2.56
N LEU A 68 20.04 -9.63 1.89
CA LEU A 68 20.62 -9.07 0.67
C LEU A 68 19.59 -8.92 -0.47
N CYS A 69 18.82 -9.98 -0.76
CA CYS A 69 17.75 -9.94 -1.75
C CYS A 69 16.69 -8.89 -1.40
N ARG A 70 16.31 -8.78 -0.12
CA ARG A 70 15.34 -7.78 0.33
C ARG A 70 15.85 -6.35 0.15
N VAL A 71 17.09 -6.08 0.55
CA VAL A 71 17.72 -4.76 0.38
C VAL A 71 17.84 -4.40 -1.10
N ALA A 72 18.29 -5.34 -1.93
CA ALA A 72 18.40 -5.14 -3.38
C ALA A 72 17.04 -4.85 -4.02
N SER A 73 15.99 -5.59 -3.65
CA SER A 73 14.63 -5.40 -4.15
C SER A 73 14.07 -4.02 -3.77
N VAL A 74 14.23 -3.61 -2.51
CA VAL A 74 13.77 -2.29 -2.02
C VAL A 74 14.54 -1.16 -2.71
N ARG A 75 15.87 -1.26 -2.81
CA ARG A 75 16.71 -0.26 -3.49
C ARG A 75 16.31 -0.09 -4.95
N LEU A 76 16.12 -1.21 -5.66
CA LEU A 76 15.72 -1.20 -7.07
C LEU A 76 14.32 -0.64 -7.26
N SER A 77 13.36 -1.00 -6.40
CA SER A 77 12.00 -0.46 -6.45
C SER A 77 11.99 1.05 -6.22
N ASN A 78 12.71 1.55 -5.20
CA ASN A 78 12.79 2.99 -4.91
C ASN A 78 13.46 3.78 -6.05
N TYR A 79 14.59 3.29 -6.57
CA TYR A 79 15.28 3.94 -7.69
C TYR A 79 14.41 3.95 -8.96
N THR A 80 13.80 2.82 -9.29
CA THR A 80 12.90 2.70 -10.44
C THR A 80 11.68 3.61 -10.27
N GLY A 81 11.14 3.71 -9.05
CA GLY A 81 10.01 4.57 -8.73
C GLY A 81 10.35 6.05 -8.94
N ALA A 82 11.48 6.50 -8.41
CA ALA A 82 11.95 7.87 -8.60
C ALA A 82 12.17 8.20 -10.09
N LYS A 83 12.85 7.31 -10.82
CA LYS A 83 13.11 7.50 -12.26
C LYS A 83 11.80 7.55 -13.06
N MET A 84 10.90 6.61 -12.82
CA MET A 84 9.62 6.55 -13.53
C MET A 84 8.72 7.74 -13.20
N SER A 85 8.74 8.23 -11.96
CA SER A 85 8.04 9.45 -11.57
C SER A 85 8.55 10.67 -12.34
N ASN A 86 9.87 10.86 -12.41
CA ASN A 86 10.47 11.97 -13.16
C ASN A 86 10.11 11.93 -14.65
N ASP A 87 10.18 10.76 -15.28
CA ASP A 87 9.86 10.60 -16.70
C ASP A 87 8.37 10.91 -17.00
N VAL A 88 7.47 10.50 -16.11
CA VAL A 88 6.04 10.80 -16.26
C VAL A 88 5.76 12.27 -16.02
N GLN A 89 6.33 12.87 -14.97
CA GLN A 89 6.17 14.30 -14.69
C GLN A 89 6.70 15.16 -15.85
N SER A 90 7.86 14.84 -16.41
CA SER A 90 8.43 15.53 -17.57
C SER A 90 7.50 15.44 -18.81
N LYS A 91 6.90 14.26 -19.03
CA LYS A 91 5.96 14.07 -20.14
C LYS A 91 4.63 14.79 -19.94
N VAL A 92 4.08 14.76 -18.73
CA VAL A 92 2.85 15.50 -18.40
C VAL A 92 3.10 16.99 -18.52
N PHE A 93 4.23 17.48 -18.02
CA PHE A 93 4.64 18.87 -18.15
C PHE A 93 4.76 19.32 -19.60
N SER A 94 5.49 18.58 -20.44
CA SER A 94 5.59 18.89 -21.88
C SER A 94 4.23 18.86 -22.56
N HIS A 95 3.37 17.89 -22.25
CA HIS A 95 2.02 17.85 -22.83
C HIS A 95 1.17 19.07 -22.42
N LEU A 96 1.25 19.51 -21.16
CA LEU A 96 0.57 20.71 -20.68
C LEU A 96 1.02 21.97 -21.43
N LEU A 97 2.32 22.10 -21.71
CA LEU A 97 2.89 23.23 -22.48
C LEU A 97 2.38 23.31 -23.93
N TYR A 98 2.15 22.17 -24.59
CA TYR A 98 1.66 22.13 -25.98
C TYR A 98 0.12 22.08 -26.10
N THR A 99 -0.60 22.03 -24.99
CA THR A 99 -2.06 21.93 -25.00
C THR A 99 -2.71 23.30 -25.23
N ARG A 100 -3.73 23.37 -26.09
CA ARG A 100 -4.44 24.62 -26.40
C ARG A 100 -5.10 25.20 -25.14
N TRP A 101 -4.89 26.51 -24.96
CA TRP A 101 -5.28 27.29 -23.78
C TRP A 101 -6.79 27.21 -23.44
N SER A 102 -7.65 26.98 -24.45
CA SER A 102 -9.11 26.86 -24.28
C SER A 102 -9.55 25.68 -23.41
N SER A 103 -8.72 24.65 -23.24
CA SER A 103 -9.01 23.53 -22.34
C SER A 103 -8.47 23.72 -20.92
N LEU A 104 -7.50 24.62 -20.70
CA LEU A 104 -6.88 24.88 -19.40
C LEU A 104 -7.59 25.97 -18.59
N GLY A 105 -8.39 26.84 -19.22
CA GLY A 105 -9.02 28.00 -18.57
C GLY A 105 -10.01 27.68 -17.44
N ARG A 106 -10.38 26.40 -17.22
CA ARG A 106 -11.29 25.95 -16.16
C ARG A 106 -10.61 25.40 -14.91
N ILE A 107 -9.28 25.28 -14.88
CA ILE A 107 -8.55 24.65 -13.76
C ILE A 107 -7.53 25.64 -13.20
N HIS A 108 -7.51 25.80 -11.87
CA HIS A 108 -6.54 26.66 -11.19
C HIS A 108 -5.12 26.13 -11.42
N SER A 109 -4.15 27.01 -11.71
CA SER A 109 -2.77 26.59 -12.02
C SER A 109 -2.14 25.75 -10.89
N GLY A 110 -2.49 26.01 -9.64
CA GLY A 110 -2.04 25.21 -8.48
C GLY A 110 -2.59 23.78 -8.46
N ASP A 111 -3.86 23.59 -8.84
CA ASP A 111 -4.49 22.26 -8.89
C ASP A 111 -3.86 21.37 -9.97
N LEU A 112 -3.44 21.96 -11.10
CA LEU A 112 -2.74 21.25 -12.16
C LEU A 112 -1.39 20.72 -11.67
N VAL A 113 -0.64 21.52 -10.91
CA VAL A 113 0.65 21.12 -10.33
C VAL A 113 0.46 20.01 -9.31
N VAL A 114 -0.51 20.13 -8.41
CA VAL A 114 -0.79 19.11 -7.38
C VAL A 114 -1.21 17.79 -8.02
N ARG A 115 -2.11 17.82 -9.02
CA ARG A 115 -2.50 16.62 -9.77
C ARG A 115 -1.32 16.00 -10.52
N MET A 116 -0.50 16.82 -11.19
CA MET A 116 0.69 16.34 -11.89
C MET A 116 1.65 15.61 -10.96
N LEU A 117 1.91 16.15 -9.77
CA LEU A 117 2.83 15.55 -8.80
C LEU A 117 2.20 14.30 -8.16
N LYS A 118 1.04 14.46 -7.53
CA LYS A 118 0.43 13.45 -6.65
C LYS A 118 -0.19 12.29 -7.41
N ASP A 119 -0.90 12.56 -8.51
CA ASP A 119 -1.52 11.49 -9.28
C ASP A 119 -0.44 10.66 -10.00
N THR A 120 0.61 11.31 -10.49
CA THR A 120 1.78 10.62 -11.09
C THR A 120 2.47 9.73 -10.06
N GLU A 121 2.79 10.26 -8.87
CA GLU A 121 3.44 9.48 -7.81
C GLU A 121 2.59 8.28 -7.39
N THR A 122 1.27 8.47 -7.28
CA THR A 122 0.32 7.40 -6.93
C THR A 122 0.32 6.30 -7.99
N LEU A 123 0.28 6.66 -9.27
CA LEU A 123 0.33 5.70 -10.38
C LEU A 123 1.67 4.95 -10.41
N VAL A 124 2.78 5.66 -10.22
CA VAL A 124 4.11 5.03 -10.23
C VAL A 124 4.27 4.07 -9.06
N THR A 125 3.88 4.48 -7.86
CA THR A 125 3.89 3.63 -6.65
C THR A 125 3.02 2.39 -6.83
N PHE A 126 1.89 2.52 -7.53
CA PHE A 126 1.04 1.38 -7.85
C PHE A 126 1.78 0.34 -8.70
N PHE A 127 2.47 0.76 -9.77
CA PHE A 127 3.16 -0.16 -10.69
C PHE A 127 4.50 -0.70 -10.16
N VAL A 128 5.25 0.11 -9.42
CA VAL A 128 6.63 -0.22 -9.01
C VAL A 128 6.69 -0.93 -7.66
N SER A 129 5.70 -0.70 -6.79
CA SER A 129 5.70 -1.23 -5.43
C SER A 129 4.44 -2.03 -5.13
N SER A 130 3.25 -1.45 -5.29
CA SER A 130 2.00 -2.07 -4.82
C SER A 130 1.67 -3.36 -5.59
N LEU A 131 1.71 -3.30 -6.92
CA LEU A 131 1.38 -4.44 -7.79
C LEU A 131 2.41 -5.57 -7.66
N PRO A 132 3.74 -5.34 -7.76
CA PRO A 132 4.73 -6.38 -7.53
C PRO A 132 4.63 -6.98 -6.13
N THR A 133 4.46 -6.16 -5.09
CA THR A 133 4.33 -6.66 -3.70
C THR A 133 3.11 -7.57 -3.54
N ALA A 134 1.98 -7.22 -4.16
CA ALA A 134 0.78 -8.07 -4.14
C ALA A 134 1.03 -9.42 -4.84
N LEU A 135 1.68 -9.41 -6.01
CA LEU A 135 2.04 -10.64 -6.73
C LEU A 135 3.02 -11.52 -5.94
N ILE A 136 4.05 -10.91 -5.34
CA ILE A 136 5.04 -11.59 -4.50
C ILE A 136 4.35 -12.20 -3.27
N ALA A 137 3.43 -11.47 -2.62
CA ALA A 137 2.68 -11.98 -1.48
C ALA A 137 1.78 -13.17 -1.85
N LEU A 138 1.12 -13.13 -3.02
CA LEU A 138 0.35 -14.26 -3.53
C LEU A 138 1.24 -15.46 -3.86
N ALA A 139 2.40 -15.23 -4.48
CA ALA A 139 3.37 -16.29 -4.75
C ALA A 139 3.91 -16.91 -3.45
N GLN A 140 4.22 -16.10 -2.45
CA GLN A 140 4.63 -16.53 -1.11
C GLN A 140 3.55 -17.37 -0.44
N LEU A 141 2.29 -16.92 -0.52
CA LEU A 141 1.14 -17.64 0.04
C LEU A 141 1.00 -19.04 -0.59
N ILE A 142 0.95 -19.10 -1.92
CA ILE A 142 0.80 -20.35 -2.67
C ILE A 142 1.99 -21.27 -2.40
N GLY A 143 3.21 -20.72 -2.46
CA GLY A 143 4.44 -21.47 -2.19
C GLY A 143 4.47 -22.04 -0.77
N ALA A 144 4.08 -21.25 0.24
CA ALA A 144 3.99 -21.72 1.63
C ALA A 144 2.92 -22.81 1.80
N LEU A 145 1.76 -22.68 1.15
CA LEU A 145 0.70 -23.70 1.21
C LEU A 145 1.13 -25.02 0.57
N LEU A 146 1.80 -24.96 -0.59
CA LEU A 146 2.36 -26.14 -1.28
C LEU A 146 3.44 -26.82 -0.44
N LEU A 147 4.33 -26.04 0.16
CA LEU A 147 5.38 -26.56 1.03
C LEU A 147 4.81 -27.19 2.31
N LEU A 148 3.77 -26.59 2.88
CA LEU A 148 3.07 -27.15 4.04
C LEU A 148 2.33 -28.44 3.69
N TYR A 149 1.67 -28.49 2.53
CA TYR A 149 1.03 -29.71 2.02
C TYR A 149 2.02 -30.86 1.85
N TYR A 150 3.25 -30.55 1.39
CA TYR A 150 4.34 -31.52 1.29
C TYR A 150 4.79 -32.05 2.66
N PHE A 151 4.75 -31.23 3.72
CA PHE A 151 5.14 -31.67 5.07
C PHE A 151 4.05 -32.47 5.78
N SER A 152 2.81 -32.01 5.75
CA SER A 152 1.68 -32.69 6.38
C SER A 152 0.36 -32.26 5.72
N PRO A 153 -0.32 -33.17 5.00
CA PRO A 153 -1.55 -32.85 4.29
C PRO A 153 -2.70 -32.51 5.25
N THR A 154 -2.72 -33.07 6.47
CA THR A 154 -3.77 -32.78 7.47
C THR A 154 -3.66 -31.35 8.01
N LEU A 155 -2.46 -30.90 8.38
CA LEU A 155 -2.22 -29.52 8.82
C LEU A 155 -2.49 -28.51 7.70
N ALA A 156 -2.10 -28.84 6.47
CA ALA A 156 -2.35 -28.01 5.30
C ALA A 156 -3.85 -27.82 5.03
N LEU A 157 -4.68 -28.87 5.22
CA LEU A 157 -6.12 -28.78 5.00
C LEU A 157 -6.81 -27.93 6.07
N ILE A 158 -6.42 -28.10 7.35
CA ILE A 158 -6.94 -27.30 8.47
C ILE A 158 -6.62 -25.82 8.26
N LEU A 159 -5.37 -25.48 7.96
CA LEU A 159 -4.95 -24.10 7.70
C LEU A 159 -5.53 -23.56 6.38
N GLY A 160 -5.61 -24.40 5.36
CA GLY A 160 -6.20 -24.07 4.06
C GLY A 160 -7.68 -23.73 4.12
N ILE A 161 -8.43 -24.29 5.06
CA ILE A 161 -9.84 -23.92 5.34
C ILE A 161 -9.92 -22.78 6.36
N GLY A 162 -9.06 -22.77 7.37
CA GLY A 162 -9.03 -21.72 8.39
C GLY A 162 -8.69 -20.34 7.81
N MET A 163 -7.79 -20.28 6.83
CA MET A 163 -7.35 -19.03 6.20
C MET A 163 -8.45 -18.30 5.41
N PRO A 164 -9.23 -18.94 4.50
CA PRO A 164 -10.36 -18.28 3.85
C PRO A 164 -11.48 -17.94 4.84
N LEU A 165 -11.68 -18.74 5.89
CA LEU A 165 -12.64 -18.42 6.95
C LEU A 165 -12.25 -17.11 7.67
N LEU A 166 -10.99 -16.99 8.10
CA LEU A 166 -10.45 -15.75 8.68
C LEU A 166 -10.52 -14.58 7.71
N ALA A 167 -10.23 -14.80 6.41
CA ALA A 167 -10.35 -13.78 5.38
C ALA A 167 -11.81 -13.31 5.21
N LEU A 168 -12.79 -14.21 5.32
CA LEU A 168 -14.21 -13.88 5.25
C LEU A 168 -14.65 -13.03 6.45
N PHE A 169 -14.26 -13.42 7.67
CA PHE A 169 -14.50 -12.62 8.87
C PHE A 169 -13.83 -11.24 8.78
N SER A 170 -12.57 -11.20 8.33
CA SER A 170 -11.84 -9.95 8.10
C SER A 170 -12.53 -9.07 7.08
N LYS A 171 -13.07 -9.62 5.98
CA LYS A 171 -13.82 -8.87 4.98
C LYS A 171 -15.10 -8.26 5.56
N PHE A 172 -15.82 -8.99 6.42
CA PHE A 172 -17.00 -8.46 7.10
C PHE A 172 -16.64 -7.31 8.05
N TYR A 173 -15.60 -7.50 8.86
CA TYR A 173 -15.07 -6.47 9.75
C TYR A 173 -14.60 -5.23 8.97
N TYR A 174 -13.83 -5.43 7.90
CA TYR A 174 -13.32 -4.34 7.06
C TYR A 174 -14.44 -3.55 6.38
N LYS A 175 -15.50 -4.21 5.91
CA LYS A 175 -16.67 -3.52 5.32
C LYS A 175 -17.34 -2.60 6.34
N ARG A 176 -17.43 -3.04 7.60
CA ARG A 176 -17.96 -2.25 8.70
C ARG A 176 -17.04 -1.07 9.03
N MET A 177 -15.74 -1.32 9.21
CA MET A 177 -14.72 -0.30 9.46
C MET A 177 -14.70 0.78 8.38
N ARG A 178 -14.74 0.37 7.11
CA ARG A 178 -14.75 1.31 5.97
C ARG A 178 -15.92 2.29 6.02
N ARG A 179 -17.12 1.84 6.42
CA ARG A 179 -18.27 2.73 6.58
C ARG A 179 -18.02 3.81 7.63
N TYR A 180 -17.42 3.46 8.76
CA TYR A 180 -17.10 4.44 9.80
C TYR A 180 -16.02 5.43 9.34
N THR A 181 -14.99 4.94 8.63
CA THR A 181 -13.98 5.81 8.03
C THR A 181 -14.59 6.79 7.01
N ASP A 182 -15.55 6.35 6.20
CA ASP A 182 -16.24 7.21 5.24
C ASP A 182 -17.13 8.26 5.95
N GLU A 183 -17.85 7.88 7.02
CA GLU A 183 -18.65 8.80 7.85
C GLU A 183 -17.79 9.86 8.55
N MET A 184 -16.61 9.47 9.06
CA MET A 184 -15.65 10.38 9.66
C MET A 184 -15.10 11.38 8.63
N LYS A 185 -14.71 10.92 7.45
CA LYS A 185 -14.23 11.79 6.37
C LYS A 185 -15.29 12.79 5.91
N GLN A 186 -16.56 12.36 5.83
CA GLN A 186 -17.66 13.27 5.51
C GLN A 186 -17.81 14.35 6.58
N THR A 187 -17.80 13.97 7.85
CA THR A 187 -17.95 14.91 8.97
C THR A 187 -16.78 15.90 9.05
N GLU A 188 -15.55 15.41 8.83
CA GLU A 188 -14.35 16.24 8.74
C GLU A 188 -14.44 17.24 7.57
N SER A 189 -14.88 16.79 6.39
CA SER A 189 -15.09 17.67 5.23
C SER A 189 -16.12 18.77 5.53
N VAL A 190 -17.18 18.45 6.28
CA VAL A 190 -18.23 19.39 6.67
C VAL A 190 -17.71 20.41 7.70
N ILE A 191 -16.79 20.03 8.59
CA ILE A 191 -16.11 20.97 9.51
C ILE A 191 -15.19 21.90 8.72
N THR A 192 -14.34 21.37 7.85
CA THR A 192 -13.39 22.15 7.04
C THR A 192 -14.12 23.14 6.15
N ALA A 193 -15.22 22.73 5.51
CA ALA A 193 -16.06 23.62 4.71
C ALA A 193 -16.65 24.78 5.54
N HIS A 194 -17.14 24.50 6.76
CA HIS A 194 -17.68 25.54 7.65
C HIS A 194 -16.62 26.57 8.04
N VAL A 195 -15.41 26.10 8.39
CA VAL A 195 -14.28 26.99 8.71
C VAL A 195 -13.92 27.84 7.51
N GLN A 196 -13.81 27.24 6.32
CA GLN A 196 -13.47 27.97 5.09
C GLN A 196 -14.51 29.03 4.74
N GLU A 197 -15.81 28.69 4.80
CA GLU A 197 -16.91 29.62 4.56
C GLU A 197 -16.94 30.76 5.59
N THR A 198 -16.74 30.44 6.86
CA THR A 198 -16.69 31.42 7.96
C THR A 198 -15.55 32.42 7.77
N LEU A 199 -14.37 31.94 7.38
CA LEU A 199 -13.21 32.79 7.11
C LEU A 199 -13.42 33.66 5.87
N MET A 200 -13.98 33.11 4.80
CA MET A 200 -14.25 33.84 3.56
C MET A 200 -15.31 34.93 3.76
N ASN A 201 -16.29 34.69 4.63
CA ASN A 201 -17.38 35.62 4.96
C ASN A 201 -17.18 36.35 6.29
N GLN A 202 -15.94 36.41 6.81
CA GLN A 202 -15.65 36.94 8.13
C GLN A 202 -16.13 38.39 8.32
N THR A 203 -16.02 39.22 7.29
CA THR A 203 -16.50 40.61 7.32
C THR A 203 -18.01 40.66 7.54
N VAL A 204 -18.78 39.84 6.83
CA VAL A 204 -20.25 39.76 6.97
C VAL A 204 -20.63 39.32 8.39
N ILE A 205 -19.98 38.27 8.90
CA ILE A 205 -20.25 37.74 10.25
C ILE A 205 -19.95 38.78 11.33
N ARG A 206 -18.87 39.57 11.16
CA ARG A 206 -18.51 40.65 12.09
C ARG A 206 -19.48 41.82 12.03
N THR A 207 -19.91 42.22 10.84
CA THR A 207 -20.85 43.34 10.65
C THR A 207 -22.23 43.04 11.27
N PHE A 208 -22.67 41.79 11.24
CA PHE A 208 -23.92 41.37 11.87
C PHE A 208 -23.76 40.92 13.34
N GLU A 209 -22.56 41.03 13.92
CA GLU A 209 -22.24 40.59 15.29
C GLU A 209 -22.64 39.12 15.58
N ARG A 210 -22.48 38.23 14.58
CA ARG A 210 -22.87 36.80 14.65
C ARG A 210 -21.72 35.83 14.93
N GLN A 211 -20.61 36.30 15.49
CA GLN A 211 -19.42 35.48 15.75
C GLN A 211 -19.74 34.30 16.69
N GLY A 212 -20.51 34.54 17.76
CA GLY A 212 -20.89 33.49 18.72
C GLY A 212 -21.66 32.35 18.05
N ALA A 213 -22.66 32.66 17.22
CA ALA A 213 -23.44 31.65 16.50
C ALA A 213 -22.59 30.81 15.54
N ALA A 214 -21.58 31.41 14.88
CA ALA A 214 -20.66 30.69 14.00
C ALA A 214 -19.75 29.72 14.78
N ILE A 215 -19.30 30.12 15.97
CA ILE A 215 -18.49 29.30 16.89
C ILE A 215 -19.34 28.15 17.47
N ASP A 216 -20.57 28.42 17.89
CA ASP A 216 -21.49 27.39 18.39
C ASP A 216 -21.79 26.32 17.33
N HIS A 217 -22.00 26.74 16.07
CA HIS A 217 -22.18 25.83 14.95
C HIS A 217 -20.95 24.94 14.70
N LEU A 218 -19.74 25.50 14.86
CA LEU A 218 -18.50 24.75 14.77
C LEU A 218 -18.40 23.70 15.90
N HIS A 219 -18.68 24.09 17.14
CA HIS A 219 -18.69 23.17 18.28
C HIS A 219 -19.71 22.03 18.10
N MET A 220 -20.90 22.33 17.58
CA MET A 220 -21.90 21.31 17.28
C MET A 220 -21.38 20.29 16.25
N ARG A 221 -20.73 20.75 15.16
CA ARG A 221 -20.16 19.86 14.13
C ARG A 221 -18.97 19.05 14.66
N GLN A 222 -18.11 19.65 15.47
CA GLN A 222 -17.02 18.94 16.16
C GLN A 222 -17.56 17.87 17.13
N GLY A 223 -18.67 18.15 17.83
CA GLY A 223 -19.35 17.16 18.67
C GLY A 223 -19.89 15.97 17.86
N GLN A 224 -20.42 16.20 16.66
CA GLN A 224 -20.83 15.12 15.75
C GLN A 224 -19.64 14.28 15.28
N TYR A 225 -18.50 14.93 14.97
CA TYR A 225 -17.26 14.24 14.62
C TYR A 225 -16.76 13.34 15.76
N LEU A 226 -16.74 13.85 16.99
CA LEU A 226 -16.35 13.06 18.16
C LEU A 226 -17.27 11.84 18.38
N ARG A 227 -18.57 11.96 18.11
CA ARG A 227 -19.49 10.80 18.15
C ARG A 227 -19.19 9.80 17.04
N ALA A 228 -18.85 10.26 15.84
CA ALA A 228 -18.46 9.38 14.73
C ALA A 228 -17.15 8.63 15.04
N VAL A 229 -16.16 9.31 15.63
CA VAL A 229 -14.91 8.72 16.13
C VAL A 229 -15.20 7.67 17.21
N GLY A 230 -16.02 8.02 18.21
CA GLY A 230 -16.38 7.09 19.29
C GLY A 230 -17.03 5.80 18.79
N ARG A 231 -17.85 5.87 17.73
CA ARG A 231 -18.42 4.69 17.07
C ARG A 231 -17.38 3.82 16.37
N GLN A 232 -16.29 4.42 15.87
CA GLN A 232 -15.17 3.68 15.30
C GLN A 232 -14.34 2.98 16.38
N THR A 233 -14.13 3.63 17.54
CA THR A 233 -13.28 3.10 18.61
C THR A 233 -13.88 1.88 19.32
N VAL A 234 -15.21 1.78 19.34
CA VAL A 234 -15.95 0.70 20.04
C VAL A 234 -16.10 -0.56 19.16
N VAL A 235 -15.75 -0.50 17.87
CA VAL A 235 -15.86 -1.60 16.90
C VAL A 235 -14.50 -2.24 16.67
#